data_AF-K2CLQ9-F1
#
_entry.id   AF-K2CLQ9-F1
#
_cell.length_a   1.000
_cell.length_b   1.000
_cell.length_c   1.000
_cell.angle_alpha   90.00
_cell.angle_beta   90.00
_cell.angle_gamma   90.00
#
_symmetry.space_group_name_H-M   'P 1'
#
loop_
_entity.id
_entity.type
_entity.pdbx_description
1 polymer ?
#
loop_
_entity_poly.entity_id
_entity_poly.type
_entity_poly.pdbx_seq_one_letter_code
_entity_poly.pdbx_strand_id
1 'polypeptide(L)'
;MNIGERNNGSEGGVITPQIDVDAFIARYKVANELTREALHEFPTLCYLLGNVTDLPQATDPRPDGVTRPIFFLTEGSGMFGLAQPEDAMRWRGIFNHVMGTTRQVYYLSQRLMELDEWENGKATFGSFGFDTRSFSEIDPDLMRRFFFVSHAGRRRADEKAWHGLDDEVHRDDDIGEASLKLLMSLGAEQGIIDLMRVEAHSDLLNTGTRLGFFPNVVDSILTYTDWTYGQKPQTLQSRFEGLRKSQRQPKEVLDVLERAGNHFEQALVGVLGIDTPTRMANAHFDWEERIRRAYCAPSGISIVHAFPDYSAQFGIAA
;
A
#
# COMPACT_ATOMS: atom_id res chain seq x y z
N MET A 1 21.13 -19.16 -53.61
CA MET A 1 20.30 -19.99 -52.71
C MET A 1 19.67 -19.04 -51.71
N ASN A 2 18.35 -19.17 -51.54
CA ASN A 2 17.43 -18.14 -51.08
C ASN A 2 17.67 -17.60 -49.67
N ILE A 3 17.42 -16.29 -49.55
CA ILE A 3 17.07 -15.61 -48.31
C ILE A 3 15.55 -15.81 -48.12
N GLY A 4 15.14 -16.34 -46.98
CA GLY A 4 13.74 -16.56 -46.58
C GLY A 4 13.73 -17.55 -45.42
N GLU A 5 12.96 -17.42 -44.33
CA GLU A 5 11.81 -16.56 -44.03
C GLU A 5 11.81 -16.28 -42.52
N ARG A 6 11.27 -15.11 -42.16
CA ARG A 6 10.94 -14.74 -40.78
C ARG A 6 9.70 -15.53 -40.37
N ASN A 7 9.81 -16.33 -39.31
CA ASN A 7 8.63 -16.74 -38.53
C ASN A 7 8.40 -15.71 -37.43
N ASN A 8 7.48 -14.77 -37.71
CA ASN A 8 6.70 -14.09 -36.68
C ASN A 8 5.68 -15.08 -36.15
N GLY A 9 5.71 -15.38 -34.86
CA GLY A 9 4.65 -16.17 -34.24
C GLY A 9 5.07 -16.89 -32.98
N SER A 10 5.18 -16.17 -31.87
CA SER A 10 4.78 -16.71 -30.58
C SER A 10 4.46 -15.54 -29.66
N GLU A 11 3.17 -15.44 -29.35
CA GLU A 11 2.60 -14.63 -28.29
C GLU A 11 3.44 -14.80 -27.02
N GLY A 12 4.26 -13.79 -26.72
CA GLY A 12 4.98 -13.68 -25.46
C GLY A 12 4.00 -13.23 -24.38
N GLY A 13 3.02 -14.09 -24.06
CA GLY A 13 2.28 -13.97 -22.81
C GLY A 13 3.28 -14.15 -21.69
N VAL A 14 3.62 -13.06 -21.00
CA VAL A 14 4.32 -13.14 -19.72
C VAL A 14 3.47 -14.05 -18.84
N ILE A 15 3.97 -15.24 -18.54
CA ILE A 15 3.33 -16.15 -17.58
C ILE A 15 3.47 -15.46 -16.23
N THR A 16 2.46 -14.71 -15.82
CA THR A 16 2.37 -14.20 -14.46
C THR A 16 2.23 -15.42 -13.54
N PRO A 17 3.14 -15.63 -12.57
CA PRO A 17 2.95 -16.70 -11.60
C PRO A 17 1.62 -16.47 -10.89
N GLN A 18 0.68 -17.39 -11.09
CA GLN A 18 -0.59 -17.35 -10.39
C GLN A 18 -0.31 -17.67 -8.92
N ILE A 19 -0.74 -16.79 -8.01
CA ILE A 19 -0.58 -16.99 -6.58
C ILE A 19 -1.38 -18.24 -6.18
N ASP A 20 -0.70 -19.26 -5.67
CA ASP A 20 -1.34 -20.47 -5.14
C ASP A 20 -1.97 -20.17 -3.77
N VAL A 21 -3.19 -19.63 -3.81
CA VAL A 21 -3.93 -19.19 -2.61
C VAL A 21 -4.10 -20.33 -1.60
N ASP A 22 -4.37 -21.54 -2.07
CA ASP A 22 -4.57 -22.70 -1.18
C ASP A 22 -3.29 -23.09 -0.45
N ALA A 23 -2.13 -23.00 -1.11
CA ALA A 23 -0.84 -23.22 -0.45
C ALA A 23 -0.58 -22.18 0.66
N PHE A 24 -0.96 -20.91 0.45
CA PHE A 24 -0.86 -19.87 1.47
C PHE A 24 -1.84 -20.10 2.64
N ILE A 25 -3.09 -20.46 2.35
CA ILE A 25 -4.10 -20.82 3.36
C ILE A 25 -3.59 -21.96 4.23
N ALA A 26 -3.02 -23.00 3.62
CA ALA A 26 -2.46 -24.15 4.33
C ALA A 26 -1.22 -23.76 5.18
N ARG A 27 -0.28 -22.98 4.62
CA ARG A 27 0.95 -22.54 5.32
C ARG A 27 0.65 -21.70 6.57
N TYR A 28 -0.29 -20.77 6.46
CA TYR A 28 -0.65 -19.84 7.53
C TYR A 28 -1.91 -20.25 8.31
N LYS A 29 -2.41 -21.47 8.07
CA LYS A 29 -3.55 -22.06 8.80
C LYS A 29 -4.78 -21.14 8.86
N VAL A 30 -5.12 -20.49 7.74
CA VAL A 30 -6.22 -19.52 7.67
C VAL A 30 -7.56 -20.27 7.77
N ALA A 31 -8.21 -20.19 8.93
CA ALA A 31 -9.43 -20.94 9.22
C ALA A 31 -10.74 -20.19 8.93
N ASN A 32 -10.73 -18.85 8.94
CA ASN A 32 -11.94 -18.05 8.77
C ASN A 32 -12.39 -18.00 7.30
N GLU A 33 -13.64 -18.38 7.01
CA GLU A 33 -14.15 -18.45 5.63
C GLU A 33 -14.19 -17.09 4.92
N LEU A 34 -14.59 -16.00 5.57
CA LEU A 34 -14.58 -14.66 4.95
C LEU A 34 -13.17 -14.23 4.55
N THR A 35 -12.17 -14.58 5.36
CA THR A 35 -10.77 -14.33 5.02
C THR A 35 -10.36 -15.18 3.82
N ARG A 36 -10.70 -16.48 3.77
CA ARG A 36 -10.39 -17.36 2.65
C ARG A 36 -11.03 -16.88 1.34
N GLU A 37 -12.31 -16.51 1.38
CA GLU A 37 -13.03 -15.92 0.25
C GLU A 37 -12.32 -14.67 -0.28
N ALA A 38 -11.93 -13.75 0.62
CA ALA A 38 -11.19 -12.55 0.24
C ALA A 38 -9.80 -12.85 -0.34
N LEU A 39 -9.11 -13.90 0.13
CA LEU A 39 -7.83 -14.32 -0.45
C LEU A 39 -8.00 -14.88 -1.87
N HIS A 40 -9.08 -15.62 -2.15
CA HIS A 40 -9.36 -16.09 -3.51
C HIS A 40 -9.77 -14.94 -4.45
N GLU A 41 -10.53 -13.97 -3.94
CA GLU A 41 -10.95 -12.78 -4.71
C GLU A 41 -9.79 -11.81 -4.95
N PHE A 42 -8.90 -11.64 -3.95
CA PHE A 42 -7.75 -10.72 -3.98
C PHE A 42 -6.45 -11.46 -3.60
N PRO A 43 -5.87 -12.27 -4.51
CA PRO A 43 -4.74 -13.15 -4.18
C PRO A 43 -3.48 -12.46 -3.64
N THR A 44 -3.25 -11.18 -3.95
CA THR A 44 -2.07 -10.47 -3.41
C THR A 44 -2.14 -10.26 -1.89
N LEU A 45 -3.33 -10.33 -1.28
CA LEU A 45 -3.46 -10.34 0.18
C LEU A 45 -2.76 -11.53 0.84
N CYS A 46 -2.47 -12.61 0.11
CA CYS A 46 -1.66 -13.73 0.60
C CYS A 46 -0.28 -13.28 1.11
N TYR A 47 0.31 -12.23 0.52
CA TYR A 47 1.59 -11.69 0.97
C TYR A 47 1.52 -10.94 2.31
N LEU A 48 0.31 -10.63 2.79
CA LEU A 48 0.09 -10.01 4.10
C LEU A 48 -0.11 -11.04 5.23
N LEU A 49 -0.24 -12.33 4.91
CA LEU A 49 -0.37 -13.38 5.90
C LEU A 49 0.94 -13.54 6.68
N GLY A 50 0.84 -14.13 7.87
CA GLY A 50 1.99 -14.41 8.71
C GLY A 50 1.63 -15.26 9.92
N ASN A 51 2.67 -15.80 10.55
CA ASN A 51 2.56 -16.50 11.82
C ASN A 51 3.15 -15.64 12.93
N VAL A 52 2.60 -15.78 14.14
CA VAL A 52 3.08 -15.12 15.35
C VAL A 52 3.36 -16.17 16.42
N THR A 53 4.02 -15.77 17.50
CA THR A 53 4.25 -16.65 18.66
C THR A 53 2.93 -17.15 19.28
N ASP A 54 2.87 -18.41 19.70
CA ASP A 54 1.66 -19.00 20.31
C ASP A 54 1.27 -18.35 21.64
N LEU A 55 2.27 -17.87 22.40
CA LEU A 55 2.10 -17.17 23.67
C LEU A 55 2.54 -15.71 23.54
N PRO A 56 1.94 -14.78 24.31
CA PRO A 56 2.40 -13.40 24.40
C PRO A 56 3.86 -13.34 24.85
N GLN A 57 4.66 -12.52 24.19
CA GLN A 57 6.08 -12.30 24.51
C GLN A 57 6.31 -11.06 25.35
N ALA A 58 5.39 -10.10 25.27
CA ALA A 58 5.44 -8.85 26.02
C ALA A 58 4.03 -8.32 26.30
N THR A 59 3.95 -7.19 27.01
CA THR A 59 2.70 -6.49 27.29
C THR A 59 2.85 -4.99 27.04
N ASP A 60 1.83 -4.37 26.46
CA ASP A 60 1.76 -2.93 26.18
C ASP A 60 0.74 -2.25 27.12
N PRO A 61 1.16 -1.42 28.09
CA PRO A 61 0.25 -0.62 28.90
C PRO A 61 -0.31 0.53 28.06
N ARG A 62 -1.62 0.55 27.85
CA ARG A 62 -2.29 1.52 26.97
C ARG A 62 -2.86 2.70 27.75
N PRO A 63 -3.06 3.87 27.11
CA PRO A 63 -3.60 5.07 27.76
C PRO A 63 -5.00 4.90 28.37
N ASP A 64 -5.73 3.86 27.98
CA ASP A 64 -7.03 3.49 28.54
C ASP A 64 -6.93 2.64 29.83
N GLY A 65 -5.71 2.44 30.36
CA GLY A 65 -5.46 1.66 31.57
C GLY A 65 -5.46 0.14 31.36
N VAL A 66 -5.67 -0.33 30.13
CA VAL A 66 -5.68 -1.76 29.81
C VAL A 66 -4.31 -2.19 29.32
N THR A 67 -3.72 -3.18 29.98
CA THR A 67 -2.50 -3.83 29.52
C THR A 67 -2.86 -4.92 28.51
N ARG A 68 -2.32 -4.84 27.29
CA ARG A 68 -2.63 -5.78 26.21
C ARG A 68 -1.43 -6.68 25.90
N PRO A 69 -1.64 -7.97 25.59
CA PRO A 69 -0.56 -8.87 25.17
C PRO A 69 0.04 -8.44 23.83
N ILE A 70 1.32 -8.75 23.63
CA ILE A 70 2.03 -8.58 22.37
C ILE A 70 2.52 -9.94 21.89
N PHE A 71 2.19 -10.27 20.64
CA PHE A 71 2.65 -11.46 19.95
C PHE A 71 3.68 -11.03 18.90
N PHE A 72 4.82 -11.72 18.85
CA PHE A 72 5.88 -11.38 17.90
C PHE A 72 5.72 -12.18 16.62
N LEU A 73 6.04 -11.56 15.49
CA LEU A 73 6.05 -12.17 14.18
C LEU A 73 7.11 -13.29 14.11
N THR A 74 6.72 -14.47 13.67
CA THR A 74 7.62 -15.61 13.46
C THR A 74 7.81 -15.93 11.98
N GLU A 75 6.90 -15.48 11.11
CA GLU A 75 6.97 -15.73 9.67
C GLU A 75 6.06 -14.78 8.89
N GLY A 76 6.46 -14.41 7.67
CA GLY A 76 5.61 -13.66 6.75
C GLY A 76 5.52 -12.16 7.07
N SER A 77 4.35 -11.57 6.83
CA SER A 77 4.05 -10.17 7.12
C SER A 77 3.25 -9.99 8.40
N GLY A 78 2.27 -10.88 8.65
CA GLY A 78 1.41 -10.81 9.84
C GLY A 78 0.56 -9.55 9.90
N MET A 79 0.13 -9.04 8.74
CA MET A 79 -0.65 -7.81 8.57
C MET A 79 -2.10 -8.07 8.16
N PHE A 80 -2.47 -9.33 7.93
CA PHE A 80 -3.82 -9.77 7.59
C PHE A 80 -4.10 -11.15 8.17
N GLY A 81 -5.38 -11.50 8.38
CA GLY A 81 -5.77 -12.82 8.88
C GLY A 81 -5.54 -13.06 10.38
N LEU A 82 -5.34 -12.00 11.18
CA LEU A 82 -4.96 -12.09 12.59
C LEU A 82 -6.12 -12.57 13.47
N ALA A 83 -5.96 -13.72 14.13
CA ALA A 83 -6.99 -14.34 14.95
C ALA A 83 -7.15 -13.70 16.34
N GLN A 84 -6.10 -13.08 16.89
CA GLN A 84 -6.16 -12.45 18.21
C GLN A 84 -6.66 -10.99 18.09
N PRO A 85 -7.73 -10.60 18.80
CA PRO A 85 -8.28 -9.23 18.72
C PRO A 85 -7.26 -8.14 19.04
N GLU A 86 -6.45 -8.33 20.08
CA GLU A 86 -5.47 -7.33 20.51
C GLU A 86 -4.37 -7.14 19.47
N ASP A 87 -3.93 -8.21 18.82
CA ASP A 87 -2.94 -8.14 17.74
C ASP A 87 -3.55 -7.48 16.49
N ALA A 88 -4.77 -7.88 16.10
CA ALA A 88 -5.50 -7.24 15.00
C ALA A 88 -5.70 -5.74 15.26
N MET A 89 -6.01 -5.33 16.50
CA MET A 89 -6.15 -3.91 16.84
C MET A 89 -4.84 -3.16 16.89
N ARG A 90 -3.72 -3.83 17.18
CA ARG A 90 -2.38 -3.24 17.16
C ARG A 90 -1.98 -2.80 15.75
N TRP A 91 -2.24 -3.64 14.75
CA TRP A 91 -1.80 -3.43 13.38
C TRP A 91 -2.84 -2.74 12.48
N ARG A 92 -4.07 -2.56 12.96
CA ARG A 92 -5.17 -1.95 12.19
C ARG A 92 -4.83 -0.58 11.62
N GLY A 93 -3.98 0.19 12.28
CA GLY A 93 -3.63 1.54 11.85
C GLY A 93 -2.87 1.52 10.53
N ILE A 94 -1.89 0.63 10.40
CA ILE A 94 -1.14 0.47 9.16
C ILE A 94 -2.05 -0.14 8.08
N PHE A 95 -2.83 -1.16 8.43
CA PHE A 95 -3.78 -1.75 7.48
C PHE A 95 -4.79 -0.70 6.95
N ASN A 96 -5.34 0.13 7.83
CA ASN A 96 -6.28 1.20 7.47
C ASN A 96 -5.63 2.25 6.55
N HIS A 97 -4.39 2.61 6.83
CA HIS A 97 -3.58 3.49 5.99
C HIS A 97 -3.44 2.90 4.59
N VAL A 98 -2.98 1.65 4.50
CA VAL A 98 -2.78 0.93 3.23
C VAL A 98 -4.07 0.84 2.42
N MET A 99 -5.18 0.43 3.03
CA MET A 99 -6.47 0.33 2.32
C MET A 99 -6.97 1.68 1.82
N GLY A 100 -6.82 2.73 2.62
CA GLY A 100 -7.20 4.09 2.24
C GLY A 100 -6.35 4.66 1.11
N THR A 101 -5.03 4.51 1.17
CA THR A 101 -4.12 4.87 0.08
C THR A 101 -4.45 4.08 -1.19
N THR A 102 -4.67 2.77 -1.06
CA THR A 102 -5.05 1.91 -2.19
C THR A 102 -6.32 2.41 -2.88
N ARG A 103 -7.34 2.80 -2.10
CA ARG A 103 -8.55 3.41 -2.63
C ARG A 103 -8.24 4.66 -3.46
N GLN A 104 -7.45 5.59 -2.91
CA GLN A 104 -7.13 6.85 -3.56
C GLN A 104 -6.36 6.62 -4.86
N VAL A 105 -5.38 5.71 -4.84
CA VAL A 105 -4.60 5.30 -6.02
C VAL A 105 -5.51 4.71 -7.09
N TYR A 106 -6.38 3.79 -6.71
CA TYR A 106 -7.26 3.12 -7.65
C TYR A 106 -8.23 4.11 -8.31
N TYR A 107 -8.90 4.94 -7.50
CA TYR A 107 -9.75 6.02 -7.98
C TYR A 107 -8.99 6.93 -8.94
N LEU A 108 -7.82 7.43 -8.53
CA LEU A 108 -7.09 8.40 -9.32
C LEU A 108 -6.62 7.80 -10.65
N SER A 109 -6.11 6.56 -10.63
CA SER A 109 -5.62 5.87 -11.82
C SER A 109 -6.76 5.59 -12.80
N GLN A 110 -7.92 5.13 -12.32
CA GLN A 110 -9.12 4.97 -13.16
C GLN A 110 -9.55 6.29 -13.77
N ARG A 111 -9.66 7.36 -12.97
CA ARG A 111 -10.11 8.67 -13.48
C ARG A 111 -9.17 9.26 -14.52
N LEU A 112 -7.86 9.07 -14.37
CA LEU A 112 -6.89 9.52 -15.37
C LEU A 112 -7.01 8.73 -16.68
N MET A 113 -7.31 7.43 -16.62
CA MET A 113 -7.51 6.59 -17.80
C MET A 113 -8.87 6.78 -18.48
N GLU A 114 -9.92 7.10 -17.71
CA GLU A 114 -11.27 7.39 -18.20
C GLU A 114 -11.39 8.74 -18.90
N LEU A 115 -10.35 9.57 -18.86
CA LEU A 115 -10.31 10.74 -19.72
C LEU A 115 -10.29 10.21 -21.17
N ASP A 116 -11.39 10.39 -21.89
CA ASP A 116 -11.44 10.31 -23.37
C ASP A 116 -10.34 11.19 -24.02
N GLU A 117 -9.78 12.09 -23.21
CA GLU A 117 -8.67 12.97 -23.49
C GLU A 117 -7.35 12.58 -22.78
N TRP A 118 -7.07 11.30 -22.47
CA TRP A 118 -5.79 10.89 -21.88
C TRP A 118 -4.59 11.43 -22.69
N GLU A 119 -4.73 11.60 -24.01
CA GLU A 119 -3.76 12.32 -24.84
C GLU A 119 -3.55 13.78 -24.41
N ASN A 120 -4.61 14.54 -24.08
CA ASN A 120 -4.50 15.88 -23.51
C ASN A 120 -3.97 15.83 -22.08
N GLY A 121 -4.35 14.82 -21.28
CA GLY A 121 -3.81 14.57 -19.95
C GLY A 121 -2.29 14.38 -19.98
N LYS A 122 -1.78 13.60 -20.94
CA LYS A 122 -0.34 13.43 -21.19
C LYS A 122 0.34 14.74 -21.56
N ALA A 123 -0.28 15.54 -22.44
CA ALA A 123 0.26 16.83 -22.83
C ALA A 123 0.35 17.79 -21.62
N THR A 124 -0.71 17.84 -20.80
CA THR A 124 -0.75 18.65 -19.58
C THR A 124 0.29 18.16 -18.59
N PHE A 125 0.33 16.88 -18.20
CA PHE A 125 1.38 16.34 -17.33
C PHE A 125 2.79 16.60 -17.88
N GLY A 126 2.99 16.43 -19.19
CA GLY A 126 4.26 16.75 -19.85
C GLY A 126 4.64 18.23 -19.75
N SER A 127 3.67 19.14 -19.81
CA SER A 127 3.92 20.58 -19.61
C SER A 127 4.35 20.92 -18.17
N PHE A 128 4.00 20.08 -17.19
CA PHE A 128 4.48 20.16 -15.81
C PHE A 128 5.79 19.39 -15.58
N GLY A 129 6.37 18.78 -16.63
CA GLY A 129 7.65 18.07 -16.58
C GLY A 129 7.57 16.60 -16.19
N PHE A 130 6.37 16.01 -16.17
CA PHE A 130 6.20 14.59 -15.84
C PHE A 130 6.43 13.68 -17.06
N ASP A 131 7.13 12.57 -16.83
CA ASP A 131 7.24 11.43 -17.72
C ASP A 131 6.02 10.51 -17.55
N THR A 132 5.25 10.38 -18.62
CA THR A 132 4.00 9.61 -18.67
C THR A 132 4.13 8.26 -19.37
N ARG A 133 5.31 7.91 -19.87
CA ARG A 133 5.53 6.70 -20.68
C ARG A 133 5.10 5.43 -19.96
N SER A 134 5.48 5.29 -18.69
CA SER A 134 5.14 4.12 -17.87
C SER A 134 3.66 4.07 -17.48
N PHE A 135 2.94 5.20 -17.47
CA PHE A 135 1.55 5.20 -17.01
C PHE A 135 0.59 4.60 -18.03
N SER A 136 0.83 4.81 -19.33
CA SER A 136 0.05 4.13 -20.38
C SER A 136 0.21 2.61 -20.39
N GLU A 137 1.23 2.09 -19.68
CA GLU A 137 1.58 0.68 -19.64
C GLU A 137 1.13 0.00 -18.33
N ILE A 138 0.65 0.77 -17.34
CA ILE A 138 0.32 0.26 -16.01
C ILE A 138 -1.20 0.22 -15.80
N ASP A 139 -1.72 -0.98 -15.68
CA ASP A 139 -3.10 -1.26 -15.30
C ASP A 139 -3.43 -0.69 -13.89
N PRO A 140 -4.52 0.07 -13.70
CA PRO A 140 -4.98 0.51 -12.38
C PRO A 140 -5.14 -0.64 -11.38
N ASP A 141 -5.51 -1.83 -11.86
CA ASP A 141 -5.58 -3.03 -11.02
C ASP A 141 -4.21 -3.52 -10.56
N LEU A 142 -3.15 -3.33 -11.34
CA LEU A 142 -1.78 -3.58 -10.88
C LEU A 142 -1.40 -2.60 -9.76
N MET A 143 -1.70 -1.30 -9.90
CA MET A 143 -1.40 -0.31 -8.85
C MET A 143 -2.18 -0.60 -7.57
N ARG A 144 -3.45 -0.99 -7.68
CA ARG A 144 -4.28 -1.44 -6.54
C ARG A 144 -3.67 -2.65 -5.85
N ARG A 145 -3.35 -3.69 -6.61
CA ARG A 145 -2.77 -4.95 -6.10
C ARG A 145 -1.41 -4.74 -5.44
N PHE A 146 -0.56 -3.89 -6.02
CA PHE A 146 0.70 -3.46 -5.42
C PHE A 146 0.47 -2.77 -4.08
N PHE A 147 -0.44 -1.79 -4.04
CA PHE A 147 -0.63 -1.00 -2.83
C PHE A 147 -1.19 -1.80 -1.66
N PHE A 148 -1.98 -2.85 -1.91
CA PHE A 148 -2.36 -3.79 -0.83
C PHE A 148 -1.15 -4.29 -0.03
N VAL A 149 0.01 -4.43 -0.67
CA VAL A 149 1.19 -5.10 -0.10
C VAL A 149 2.42 -4.19 0.06
N SER A 150 2.31 -2.89 -0.24
CA SER A 150 3.46 -1.96 -0.21
C SER A 150 4.14 -1.89 1.17
N HIS A 151 3.38 -2.10 2.23
CA HIS A 151 3.85 -2.06 3.62
C HIS A 151 3.99 -3.44 4.26
N ALA A 152 4.13 -4.53 3.48
CA ALA A 152 4.19 -5.89 4.01
C ALA A 152 5.35 -6.12 5.02
N GLY A 153 6.47 -5.40 4.87
CA GLY A 153 7.62 -5.44 5.78
C GLY A 153 7.47 -4.61 7.06
N ARG A 154 6.40 -3.83 7.21
CA ARG A 154 6.28 -2.82 8.27
C ARG A 154 6.27 -3.42 9.67
N ARG A 155 5.53 -4.51 9.89
CA ARG A 155 5.42 -5.17 11.20
C ARG A 155 6.79 -5.59 11.73
N ARG A 156 7.59 -6.23 10.88
CA ARG A 156 8.96 -6.65 11.18
C ARG A 156 9.83 -5.46 11.63
N ALA A 157 9.84 -4.39 10.85
CA ALA A 157 10.64 -3.20 11.16
C ALA A 157 10.20 -2.54 12.48
N ASP A 158 8.89 -2.41 12.70
CA ASP A 158 8.35 -1.80 13.92
C ASP A 158 8.58 -2.69 15.16
N GLU A 159 8.38 -4.02 15.08
CA GLU A 159 8.65 -4.93 16.19
C GLU A 159 10.13 -4.93 16.59
N LYS A 160 11.05 -4.93 15.61
CA LYS A 160 12.48 -4.74 15.86
C LYS A 160 12.75 -3.44 16.60
N ALA A 161 12.27 -2.33 16.07
CA ALA A 161 12.54 -1.01 16.61
C ALA A 161 11.95 -0.81 18.02
N TRP A 162 10.77 -1.37 18.30
CA TRP A 162 10.08 -1.20 19.58
C TRP A 162 10.57 -2.15 20.67
N HIS A 163 10.98 -3.36 20.29
CA HIS A 163 11.28 -4.44 21.25
C HIS A 163 12.74 -4.91 21.21
N GLY A 164 13.57 -4.34 20.34
CA GLY A 164 14.99 -4.69 20.24
C GLY A 164 15.24 -6.12 19.74
N LEU A 165 14.34 -6.65 18.92
CA LEU A 165 14.45 -8.02 18.39
C LEU A 165 15.58 -8.09 17.35
N ASP A 166 16.41 -9.11 17.44
CA ASP A 166 17.50 -9.37 16.50
C ASP A 166 17.56 -10.86 16.18
N ASP A 167 16.73 -11.27 15.23
CA ASP A 167 16.55 -12.65 14.80
C ASP A 167 16.39 -12.74 13.27
N GLU A 168 16.24 -13.96 12.72
CA GLU A 168 16.16 -14.16 11.27
C GLU A 168 14.94 -13.49 10.61
N VAL A 169 13.86 -13.28 11.38
CA VAL A 169 12.66 -12.58 10.95
C VAL A 169 12.92 -11.08 11.01
N HIS A 170 13.50 -10.57 12.10
CA HIS A 170 13.72 -9.16 12.40
C HIS A 170 15.11 -8.67 11.96
N ARG A 171 15.34 -8.58 10.65
CA ARG A 171 16.61 -8.12 10.05
C ARG A 171 16.76 -6.60 10.06
N ASP A 172 18.00 -6.12 9.94
CA ASP A 172 18.37 -4.70 9.80
C ASP A 172 18.06 -4.15 8.40
N ASP A 173 16.82 -4.26 7.98
CA ASP A 173 16.32 -3.71 6.73
C ASP A 173 15.44 -2.49 7.02
N ASP A 174 15.49 -1.46 6.16
CA ASP A 174 14.43 -0.46 6.16
C ASP A 174 13.09 -1.09 5.73
N ILE A 175 11.97 -0.38 5.95
CA ILE A 175 10.63 -0.94 5.73
C ILE A 175 10.43 -1.37 4.27
N GLY A 176 10.89 -0.55 3.31
CA GLY A 176 10.71 -0.82 1.89
C GLY A 176 11.55 -1.99 1.42
N GLU A 177 12.81 -2.06 1.87
CA GLU A 177 13.72 -3.17 1.60
C GLU A 177 13.21 -4.47 2.24
N ALA A 178 12.66 -4.40 3.46
CA ALA A 178 12.02 -5.54 4.12
C ALA A 178 10.80 -6.04 3.34
N SER A 179 9.94 -5.14 2.85
CA SER A 179 8.81 -5.47 1.97
C SER A 179 9.30 -6.13 0.67
N LEU A 180 10.30 -5.54 0.01
CA LEU A 180 10.85 -6.05 -1.25
C LEU A 180 11.40 -7.47 -1.10
N LYS A 181 12.27 -7.70 -0.11
CA LYS A 181 12.84 -9.02 0.17
C LYS A 181 11.77 -10.04 0.50
N LEU A 182 10.75 -9.65 1.28
CA LEU A 182 9.63 -10.53 1.60
C LEU A 182 8.88 -10.94 0.32
N LEU A 183 8.47 -9.97 -0.50
CA LEU A 183 7.72 -10.21 -1.74
C LEU A 183 8.50 -11.09 -2.71
N MET A 184 9.80 -10.84 -2.88
CA MET A 184 10.68 -11.69 -3.69
C MET A 184 10.74 -13.12 -3.15
N SER A 185 10.88 -13.30 -1.83
CA SER A 185 10.94 -14.63 -1.20
C SER A 185 9.62 -15.41 -1.32
N LEU A 186 8.50 -14.70 -1.48
CA LEU A 186 7.17 -15.27 -1.66
C LEU A 186 6.78 -15.43 -3.14
N GLY A 187 7.66 -15.08 -4.08
CA GLY A 187 7.43 -15.26 -5.51
C GLY A 187 6.45 -14.24 -6.11
N ALA A 188 6.42 -13.01 -5.60
CA ALA A 188 5.57 -11.95 -6.14
C ALA A 188 5.81 -11.69 -7.62
N GLU A 189 4.73 -11.33 -8.33
CA GLU A 189 4.81 -10.99 -9.76
C GLU A 189 5.75 -9.81 -10.00
N GLN A 190 6.45 -9.82 -11.13
CA GLN A 190 7.46 -8.80 -11.44
C GLN A 190 6.89 -7.38 -11.43
N GLY A 191 5.64 -7.18 -11.86
CA GLY A 191 5.00 -5.86 -11.82
C GLY A 191 4.89 -5.27 -10.41
N ILE A 192 4.63 -6.10 -9.39
CA ILE A 192 4.63 -5.65 -7.97
C ILE A 192 6.05 -5.31 -7.53
N ILE A 193 7.02 -6.14 -7.89
CA ILE A 193 8.44 -5.92 -7.57
C ILE A 193 8.95 -4.61 -8.20
N ASP A 194 8.57 -4.32 -9.44
CA ASP A 194 9.00 -3.12 -10.13
C ASP A 194 8.43 -1.84 -9.49
N LEU A 195 7.22 -1.92 -8.92
CA LEU A 195 6.56 -0.81 -8.22
C LEU A 195 7.10 -0.59 -6.80
N MET A 196 7.68 -1.62 -6.15
CA MET A 196 8.35 -1.50 -4.85
C MET A 196 9.49 -0.49 -4.84
N ARG A 197 9.99 -0.08 -6.01
CA ARG A 197 11.05 0.92 -6.11
C ARG A 197 10.73 2.22 -5.36
N VAL A 198 9.46 2.61 -5.26
CA VAL A 198 9.02 3.83 -4.56
C VAL A 198 9.20 3.71 -3.05
N GLU A 199 8.92 2.53 -2.49
CA GLU A 199 9.03 2.25 -1.06
C GLU A 199 10.47 1.88 -0.66
N ALA A 200 11.19 1.15 -1.51
CA ALA A 200 12.49 0.55 -1.21
C ALA A 200 13.71 1.44 -1.51
N HIS A 201 13.59 2.46 -2.37
CA HIS A 201 14.75 3.28 -2.75
C HIS A 201 14.69 4.69 -2.17
N SER A 202 15.44 4.91 -1.10
CA SER A 202 15.76 6.24 -0.57
C SER A 202 16.43 7.16 -1.61
N ASP A 203 17.02 6.64 -2.68
CA ASP A 203 17.58 7.42 -3.79
C ASP A 203 16.54 8.17 -4.63
N LEU A 204 15.27 7.77 -4.59
CA LEU A 204 14.19 8.59 -5.15
C LEU A 204 14.07 9.91 -4.40
N LEU A 205 14.35 9.93 -3.09
CA LEU A 205 14.48 11.17 -2.33
C LEU A 205 15.63 12.00 -2.90
N ASN A 206 16.79 11.40 -3.18
CA ASN A 206 17.93 12.13 -3.78
C ASN A 206 17.59 12.74 -5.15
N THR A 207 16.80 12.06 -5.98
CA THR A 207 16.32 12.56 -7.28
C THR A 207 15.28 13.67 -7.11
N GLY A 208 14.28 13.47 -6.25
CA GLY A 208 13.27 14.47 -5.88
C GLY A 208 13.89 15.71 -5.23
N THR A 209 14.98 15.55 -4.48
CA THR A 209 15.74 16.66 -3.87
C THR A 209 16.41 17.54 -4.92
N ARG A 210 16.83 16.98 -6.05
CA ARG A 210 17.47 17.72 -7.15
C ARG A 210 16.48 18.45 -8.05
N LEU A 211 15.33 17.85 -8.34
CA LEU A 211 14.33 18.42 -9.25
C LEU A 211 13.20 19.17 -8.53
N GLY A 212 13.01 18.92 -7.24
CA GLY A 212 11.87 19.43 -6.47
C GLY A 212 10.57 18.64 -6.66
N PHE A 213 10.57 17.58 -7.49
CA PHE A 213 9.45 16.67 -7.73
C PHE A 213 9.92 15.31 -8.28
N PHE A 214 9.04 14.31 -8.32
CA PHE A 214 9.31 13.01 -8.95
C PHE A 214 8.90 13.05 -10.44
N PRO A 215 9.82 12.86 -11.39
CA PRO A 215 9.49 13.03 -12.81
C PRO A 215 8.57 11.93 -13.33
N ASN A 216 8.67 10.70 -12.81
CA ASN A 216 7.76 9.64 -13.21
C ASN A 216 6.36 9.88 -12.63
N VAL A 217 5.33 9.89 -13.48
CA VAL A 217 3.95 10.17 -13.04
C VAL A 217 3.38 9.06 -12.15
N VAL A 218 3.78 7.80 -12.36
CA VAL A 218 3.34 6.66 -11.54
C VAL A 218 3.88 6.85 -10.14
N ASP A 219 5.18 7.09 -10.00
CA ASP A 219 5.81 7.32 -8.69
C ASP A 219 5.14 8.51 -7.98
N SER A 220 4.83 9.57 -8.72
CA SER A 220 4.11 10.74 -8.18
C SER A 220 2.71 10.41 -7.67
N ILE A 221 1.93 9.59 -8.40
CA ILE A 221 0.60 9.12 -7.95
C ILE A 221 0.73 8.32 -6.66
N LEU A 222 1.63 7.32 -6.66
CA LEU A 222 1.79 6.43 -5.52
C LEU A 222 2.20 7.24 -4.27
N THR A 223 3.15 8.15 -4.41
CA THR A 223 3.64 8.97 -3.30
C THR A 223 2.63 10.03 -2.85
N TYR A 224 1.97 10.72 -3.78
CA TYR A 224 0.98 11.75 -3.43
C TYR A 224 -0.18 11.17 -2.62
N THR A 225 -0.74 10.05 -3.09
CA THR A 225 -1.87 9.38 -2.43
C THR A 225 -1.49 8.85 -1.04
N ASP A 226 -0.28 8.32 -0.88
CA ASP A 226 0.23 7.88 0.42
C ASP A 226 0.30 9.05 1.43
N TRP A 227 0.63 10.26 0.97
CA TRP A 227 0.71 11.44 1.84
C TRP A 227 -0.65 12.08 2.12
N THR A 228 -1.62 11.92 1.23
CA THR A 228 -2.99 12.43 1.41
C THR A 228 -3.89 11.47 2.19
N TYR A 229 -3.33 10.36 2.69
CA TYR A 229 -4.02 9.44 3.59
C TYR A 229 -3.20 9.16 4.85
N GLY A 230 -3.89 8.96 5.97
CA GLY A 230 -3.28 8.54 7.23
C GLY A 230 -4.16 7.49 7.88
N GLN A 231 -4.81 7.86 9.00
CA GLN A 231 -5.97 7.09 9.46
C GLN A 231 -7.27 7.49 8.74
N LYS A 232 -7.25 8.65 8.08
CA LYS A 232 -8.33 9.23 7.30
C LYS A 232 -7.74 10.14 6.21
N PRO A 233 -8.54 10.54 5.20
CA PRO A 233 -8.10 11.53 4.22
C PRO A 233 -7.63 12.82 4.90
N GLN A 234 -6.57 13.42 4.39
CA GLN A 234 -5.99 14.66 4.88
C GLN A 234 -5.38 15.46 3.73
N THR A 235 -5.29 16.78 3.88
CA THR A 235 -4.59 17.62 2.91
C THR A 235 -3.07 17.44 3.06
N LEU A 236 -2.31 17.70 1.98
CA LEU A 236 -0.85 17.71 2.03
C LEU A 236 -0.33 18.64 3.13
N GLN A 237 -0.88 19.86 3.23
CA GLN A 237 -0.52 20.81 4.28
C GLN A 237 -0.68 20.20 5.67
N SER A 238 -1.83 19.60 5.97
CA SER A 238 -2.09 19.00 7.28
C SER A 238 -1.13 17.85 7.58
N ARG A 239 -0.81 17.03 6.57
CA ARG A 239 0.16 15.93 6.68
C ARG A 239 1.55 16.46 7.04
N PHE A 240 2.07 17.41 6.29
CA PHE A 240 3.44 17.91 6.48
C PHE A 240 3.58 18.74 7.76
N GLU A 241 2.55 19.46 8.20
CA GLU A 241 2.50 20.06 9.54
C GLU A 241 2.63 19.00 10.65
N GLY A 242 1.93 17.86 10.51
CA GLY A 242 2.04 16.73 11.43
C GLY A 242 3.43 16.08 11.43
N LEU A 243 4.01 15.85 10.24
CA LEU A 243 5.34 15.26 10.09
C LEU A 243 6.43 16.14 10.74
N ARG A 244 6.37 17.46 10.52
CA ARG A 244 7.31 18.42 11.13
C ARG A 244 7.23 18.41 12.66
N LYS A 245 6.03 18.31 13.22
CA LYS A 245 5.84 18.19 14.68
C LYS A 245 6.45 16.90 15.25
N SER A 246 6.46 15.82 14.47
CA SER A 246 7.03 14.53 14.91
C SER A 246 8.56 14.51 14.97
N GLN A 247 9.23 15.43 14.25
CA GLN A 247 10.70 15.53 14.15
C GLN A 247 11.41 14.23 13.71
N ARG A 248 10.69 13.29 13.09
CA ARG A 248 11.25 12.00 12.64
C ARG A 248 12.07 12.11 11.34
N GLN A 249 11.89 13.20 10.59
CA GLN A 249 12.52 13.41 9.29
C GLN A 249 13.20 14.79 9.24
N PRO A 250 14.34 14.92 8.55
CA PRO A 250 14.99 16.22 8.35
C PRO A 250 14.06 17.21 7.66
N LYS A 251 14.15 18.49 8.05
CA LYS A 251 13.29 19.56 7.53
C LYS A 251 13.44 19.69 6.01
N GLU A 252 14.67 19.61 5.52
CA GLU A 252 15.01 19.76 4.10
C GLU A 252 14.35 18.68 3.26
N VAL A 253 14.31 17.45 3.78
CA VAL A 253 13.60 16.32 3.16
C VAL A 253 12.11 16.61 3.13
N LEU A 254 11.51 16.99 4.26
CA LEU A 254 10.07 17.31 4.32
C LEU A 254 9.68 18.45 3.38
N ASP A 255 10.52 19.48 3.25
CA ASP A 255 10.27 20.62 2.35
C ASP A 255 10.35 20.21 0.86
N VAL A 256 11.23 19.27 0.50
CA VAL A 256 11.27 18.70 -0.86
C VAL A 256 10.02 17.88 -1.15
N LEU A 257 9.64 17.01 -0.21
CA LEU A 257 8.48 16.14 -0.37
C LEU A 257 7.18 16.95 -0.46
N GLU A 258 7.02 17.99 0.37
CA GLU A 258 5.86 18.87 0.31
C GLU A 258 5.78 19.62 -1.03
N ARG A 259 6.91 20.13 -1.54
CA ARG A 259 6.96 20.75 -2.87
C ARG A 259 6.59 19.76 -3.98
N ALA A 260 7.11 18.54 -3.93
CA ALA A 260 6.79 17.49 -4.90
C ALA A 260 5.30 17.16 -4.93
N GLY A 261 4.69 16.99 -3.75
CA GLY A 261 3.25 16.74 -3.61
C GLY A 261 2.42 17.90 -4.15
N ASN A 262 2.76 19.14 -3.79
CA ASN A 262 2.05 20.33 -4.28
C ASN A 262 2.18 20.50 -5.80
N HIS A 263 3.35 20.22 -6.37
CA HIS A 263 3.56 20.26 -7.82
C HIS A 263 2.69 19.24 -8.56
N PHE A 264 2.61 18.02 -8.03
CA PHE A 264 1.73 16.99 -8.58
C PHE A 264 0.25 17.36 -8.42
N GLU A 265 -0.18 17.85 -7.26
CA GLU A 265 -1.57 18.28 -7.02
C GLU A 265 -2.01 19.40 -7.98
N GLN A 266 -1.12 20.36 -8.28
CA GLN A 266 -1.39 21.41 -9.26
C GLN A 266 -1.58 20.84 -10.68
N ALA A 267 -0.70 19.93 -11.10
CA ALA A 267 -0.84 19.24 -12.38
C ALA A 267 -2.15 18.45 -12.43
N LEU A 268 -2.50 17.77 -11.33
CA LEU A 268 -3.71 16.98 -11.20
C LEU A 268 -4.99 17.82 -11.33
N VAL A 269 -5.04 18.97 -10.64
CA VAL A 269 -6.15 19.92 -10.76
C VAL A 269 -6.21 20.48 -12.19
N GLY A 270 -5.07 20.75 -12.81
CA GLY A 270 -4.99 21.19 -14.21
C GLY A 270 -5.52 20.15 -15.20
N VAL A 271 -5.28 18.86 -14.95
CA VAL A 271 -5.73 17.74 -15.80
C VAL A 271 -7.20 17.41 -15.57
N LEU A 272 -7.60 17.23 -14.31
CA LEU A 272 -8.94 16.71 -13.98
C LEU A 272 -9.97 17.82 -13.84
N GLY A 273 -9.57 19.08 -13.64
CA GLY A 273 -10.47 20.23 -13.49
C GLY A 273 -11.41 20.13 -12.28
N ILE A 274 -11.12 19.27 -11.32
CA ILE A 274 -11.96 18.99 -10.15
C ILE A 274 -11.17 19.08 -8.84
N ASP A 275 -11.89 19.30 -7.75
CA ASP A 275 -11.40 19.10 -6.38
C ASP A 275 -11.12 17.61 -6.14
N THR A 276 -9.93 17.18 -6.56
CA THR A 276 -9.50 15.79 -6.51
C THR A 276 -9.35 15.27 -5.08
N PRO A 277 -8.79 16.02 -4.11
CA PRO A 277 -8.74 15.59 -2.71
C PRO A 277 -10.11 15.21 -2.14
N THR A 278 -11.13 16.06 -2.33
CA THR A 278 -12.49 15.78 -1.83
C THR A 278 -13.12 14.58 -2.53
N ARG A 279 -12.90 14.43 -3.85
CA ARG A 279 -13.45 13.30 -4.62
C ARG A 279 -12.81 11.97 -4.22
N MET A 280 -11.49 11.94 -4.08
CA MET A 280 -10.75 10.78 -3.59
C MET A 280 -11.19 10.39 -2.18
N ALA A 281 -11.39 11.38 -1.30
CA ALA A 281 -11.83 11.15 0.06
C ALA A 281 -13.17 10.39 0.09
N ASN A 282 -14.11 10.76 -0.79
CA ASN A 282 -15.47 10.25 -0.83
C ASN A 282 -15.71 9.08 -1.80
N ALA A 283 -14.69 8.62 -2.52
CA ALA A 283 -14.81 7.41 -3.32
C ALA A 283 -15.13 6.23 -2.40
N HIS A 284 -16.01 5.33 -2.83
CA HIS A 284 -16.33 4.09 -2.11
C HIS A 284 -16.29 2.94 -3.10
N PHE A 285 -15.69 1.83 -2.67
CA PHE A 285 -15.61 0.63 -3.49
C PHE A 285 -15.95 -0.59 -2.64
N ASP A 286 -16.80 -1.47 -3.20
CA ASP A 286 -17.23 -2.70 -2.52
C ASP A 286 -16.06 -3.60 -2.11
N TRP A 287 -14.98 -3.61 -2.91
CA TRP A 287 -13.79 -4.40 -2.61
C TRP A 287 -13.12 -3.95 -1.30
N GLU A 288 -13.13 -2.64 -0.97
CA GLU A 288 -12.48 -2.14 0.24
C GLU A 288 -13.24 -2.61 1.47
N GLU A 289 -14.57 -2.52 1.43
CA GLU A 289 -15.43 -3.01 2.51
C GLU A 289 -15.23 -4.51 2.72
N ARG A 290 -15.21 -5.32 1.64
CA ARG A 290 -14.99 -6.78 1.73
C ARG A 290 -13.67 -7.10 2.40
N ILE A 291 -12.58 -6.45 1.98
CA ILE A 291 -11.24 -6.68 2.55
C ILE A 291 -11.19 -6.25 4.02
N ARG A 292 -11.81 -5.13 4.39
CA ARG A 292 -11.91 -4.70 5.80
C ARG A 292 -12.73 -5.65 6.67
N ARG A 293 -13.83 -6.21 6.14
CA ARG A 293 -14.61 -7.25 6.84
C ARG A 293 -13.76 -8.51 7.02
N ALA A 294 -13.06 -8.95 5.99
CA ALA A 294 -12.16 -10.10 6.04
C ALA A 294 -10.96 -9.91 6.98
N TYR A 295 -10.47 -8.69 7.17
CA TYR A 295 -9.46 -8.34 8.18
C TYR A 295 -9.98 -8.59 9.60
N CYS A 296 -11.22 -8.15 9.87
CA CYS A 296 -11.82 -8.24 11.19
C CYS A 296 -12.33 -9.65 11.54
N ALA A 297 -12.74 -10.43 10.53
CA ALA A 297 -13.46 -11.68 10.72
C ALA A 297 -12.73 -12.73 11.59
N PRO A 298 -11.41 -13.00 11.43
CA PRO A 298 -10.70 -13.99 12.25
C PRO A 298 -10.66 -13.66 13.74
N SER A 299 -10.61 -12.37 14.08
CA SER A 299 -10.56 -11.90 15.46
C SER A 299 -11.93 -11.64 16.07
N GLY A 300 -13.01 -11.72 15.29
CA GLY A 300 -14.37 -11.44 15.77
C GLY A 300 -14.62 -9.98 16.15
N ILE A 301 -13.72 -9.05 15.79
CA ILE A 301 -13.93 -7.61 15.99
C ILE A 301 -14.96 -7.12 14.95
N SER A 302 -15.81 -6.16 15.30
CA SER A 302 -16.68 -5.53 14.31
C SER A 302 -15.92 -4.50 13.46
N ILE A 303 -16.32 -4.34 12.20
CA ILE A 303 -15.72 -3.33 11.31
C ILE A 303 -15.86 -1.92 11.87
N VAL A 304 -16.98 -1.62 12.55
CA VAL A 304 -17.25 -0.33 13.20
C VAL A 304 -16.28 -0.07 14.35
N HIS A 305 -15.88 -1.11 15.09
CA HIS A 305 -14.91 -0.98 16.16
C HIS A 305 -13.48 -0.81 15.62
N ALA A 306 -13.12 -1.61 14.60
CA ALA A 306 -11.79 -1.58 14.00
C ALA A 306 -11.55 -0.31 13.16
N PHE A 307 -12.55 0.16 12.42
CA PHE A 307 -12.46 1.28 11.48
C PHE A 307 -13.66 2.24 11.62
N PRO A 308 -13.75 2.97 12.74
CA PRO A 308 -14.91 3.82 13.04
C PRO A 308 -15.10 4.95 12.04
N ASP A 309 -14.01 5.63 11.64
CA ASP A 309 -14.09 6.75 10.68
C ASP A 309 -14.57 6.29 9.31
N TYR A 310 -14.04 5.15 8.82
CA TYR A 310 -14.48 4.53 7.57
C TYR A 310 -15.97 4.16 7.63
N SER A 311 -16.38 3.51 8.72
CA SER A 311 -17.76 3.06 8.89
C SER A 311 -18.74 4.24 8.98
N ALA A 312 -18.36 5.29 9.71
CA ALA A 312 -19.14 6.52 9.80
C ALA A 312 -19.24 7.24 8.45
N GLN A 313 -18.14 7.30 7.70
CA GLN A 313 -18.09 7.96 6.41
C GLN A 313 -19.04 7.31 5.38
N PHE A 314 -19.12 5.98 5.36
CA PHE A 314 -19.88 5.24 4.35
C PHE A 314 -21.17 4.60 4.87
N GLY A 315 -21.58 4.92 6.11
CA GLY A 315 -22.83 4.41 6.69
C GLY A 315 -22.84 2.89 6.91
N ILE A 316 -21.68 2.30 7.20
CA ILE A 316 -21.52 0.85 7.37
C ILE A 316 -21.95 0.45 8.77
N ALA A 317 -22.88 -0.50 8.84
CA ALA A 317 -23.36 -1.09 10.09
C ALA A 317 -22.40 -2.16 10.63
N ALA A 318 -22.50 -2.39 11.95
CA ALA A 318 -21.71 -3.36 12.71
C ALA A 318 -21.82 -4.79 12.17
#